data_AF-A0A5R8WHY9-F1
#
_entry.id   AF-A0A5R8WHY9-F1
#
_cell.length_a   1.000
_cell.length_b   1.000
_cell.length_c   1.000
_cell.angle_alpha   90.00
_cell.angle_beta   90.00
_cell.angle_gamma   90.00
#
_symmetry.space_group_name_H-M   'P 1'
#
loop_
_entity.id
_entity.type
_entity.pdbx_description
1 polymer ?
#
loop_
_entity_poly.entity_id
_entity_poly.type
_entity_poly.pdbx_seq_one_letter_code
_entity_poly.pdbx_strand_id
1 'polypeptide(L)'
;MSTYHQEAYLAIEIQPADAAEKERLMAVRKYVQAHTRQDDLRALAPYIRGLMGEGYQVVCGSSHIWLKREGTPERLAIVANRLNTAYRDWYEPIIPTGPRPSIRTEDSLPIPDQVPLGPSSPSQ
;
A
#
# COMPACT_ATOMS: atom_id res chain seq x y z
N MET A 1 -9.76 -23.67 23.58
CA MET A 1 -8.77 -23.72 22.49
C MET A 1 -8.90 -22.42 21.71
N SER A 2 -7.96 -21.50 21.83
CA SER A 2 -7.96 -20.29 21.01
C SER A 2 -7.60 -20.66 19.58
N THR A 3 -8.57 -20.65 18.67
CA THR A 3 -8.31 -20.78 17.23
C THR A 3 -7.50 -19.57 16.78
N TYR A 4 -6.25 -19.81 16.38
CA TYR A 4 -5.41 -18.77 15.79
C TYR A 4 -5.92 -18.50 14.38
N HIS A 5 -6.78 -17.49 14.23
CA HIS A 5 -7.25 -17.05 12.93
C HIS A 5 -6.19 -16.18 12.26
N GLN A 6 -5.83 -16.53 11.03
CA GLN A 6 -4.99 -15.70 10.17
C GLN A 6 -5.87 -14.61 9.55
N GLU A 7 -5.37 -13.37 9.51
CA GLU A 7 -6.03 -12.25 8.85
C GLU A 7 -5.49 -12.13 7.42
N ALA A 8 -6.15 -12.79 6.48
CA ALA A 8 -5.80 -12.77 5.08
C ALA A 8 -5.87 -11.35 4.50
N TYR A 9 -4.79 -10.89 3.89
CA TYR A 9 -4.80 -9.68 3.07
C TYR A 9 -3.95 -9.86 1.82
N LEU A 10 -4.32 -9.16 0.75
CA LEU A 10 -3.58 -9.08 -0.51
C LEU A 10 -2.77 -7.79 -0.52
N ALA A 11 -1.48 -7.90 -0.81
CA ALA A 11 -0.61 -6.78 -1.18
C ALA A 11 -0.18 -6.96 -2.65
N ILE A 12 -0.43 -5.97 -3.48
CA ILE A 12 0.04 -5.95 -4.86
C ILE A 12 1.42 -5.29 -4.87
N GLU A 13 2.49 -6.01 -5.24
CA GLU A 13 3.86 -5.49 -5.22
C GLU A 13 4.24 -4.79 -6.53
N ILE A 14 3.68 -5.24 -7.66
CA ILE A 14 3.99 -4.70 -9.00
C ILE A 14 2.73 -4.10 -9.62
N GLN A 15 2.92 -2.97 -10.31
CA GLN A 15 1.85 -2.29 -11.02
C GLN A 15 1.21 -3.22 -12.07
N PRO A 16 -0.14 -3.22 -12.18
CA PRO A 16 -0.80 -3.97 -13.23
C PRO A 16 -0.36 -3.51 -14.62
N ALA A 17 -0.09 -4.44 -15.53
CA ALA A 17 0.31 -4.18 -16.91
C ALA A 17 -0.85 -3.60 -17.74
N ASP A 18 -2.07 -4.01 -17.44
CA ASP A 18 -3.27 -3.63 -18.18
C ASP A 18 -4.52 -3.57 -17.28
N ALA A 19 -5.60 -3.01 -17.83
CA ALA A 19 -6.86 -2.85 -17.13
C ALA A 19 -7.48 -4.20 -16.72
N ALA A 20 -7.32 -5.25 -17.54
CA ALA A 20 -7.87 -6.56 -17.24
C ALA A 20 -7.12 -7.25 -16.09
N GLU A 21 -5.79 -7.11 -16.01
CA GLU A 21 -4.99 -7.56 -14.88
C GLU A 21 -5.39 -6.81 -13.60
N LYS A 22 -5.60 -5.49 -13.70
CA LYS A 22 -6.10 -4.68 -12.58
C LYS A 22 -7.47 -5.17 -12.07
N GLU A 23 -8.41 -5.45 -12.97
CA GLU A 23 -9.74 -5.96 -12.59
C GLU A 23 -9.66 -7.33 -11.91
N ARG A 24 -8.82 -8.24 -12.43
CA ARG A 24 -8.56 -9.55 -11.81
C ARG A 24 -7.96 -9.40 -10.41
N LEU A 25 -6.96 -8.54 -10.24
CA LEU A 25 -6.35 -8.28 -8.94
C LEU A 25 -7.36 -7.66 -7.94
N MET A 26 -8.25 -6.79 -8.41
CA MET A 26 -9.34 -6.24 -7.59
C MET A 26 -10.36 -7.31 -7.19
N ALA A 27 -10.68 -8.26 -8.08
CA ALA A 27 -11.53 -9.40 -7.76
C ALA A 27 -10.89 -10.30 -6.70
N VAL A 28 -9.60 -10.62 -6.84
CA VAL A 28 -8.82 -11.36 -5.85
C VAL A 28 -8.84 -10.62 -4.50
N ARG A 29 -8.64 -9.30 -4.51
CA ARG A 29 -8.67 -8.48 -3.30
C ARG A 29 -10.00 -8.57 -2.57
N LYS A 30 -11.12 -8.42 -3.30
CA LYS A 30 -12.47 -8.56 -2.74
C LYS A 30 -12.69 -9.95 -2.16
N TYR A 31 -12.23 -10.99 -2.84
CA TYR A 31 -12.33 -12.36 -2.36
C TYR A 31 -11.55 -12.58 -1.06
N VAL A 32 -10.30 -12.12 -1.00
CA VAL A 32 -9.46 -12.20 0.21
C VAL A 32 -10.09 -11.42 1.37
N GLN A 33 -10.66 -10.23 1.11
CA GLN A 33 -11.36 -9.46 2.14
C GLN A 33 -12.62 -10.18 2.65
N ALA A 34 -13.40 -10.82 1.78
CA ALA A 34 -14.55 -11.62 2.20
C ALA A 34 -14.13 -12.84 3.05
N HIS A 35 -12.92 -13.34 2.85
CA HIS A 35 -12.33 -14.47 3.56
C HIS A 35 -11.19 -14.01 4.48
N THR A 36 -11.36 -12.87 5.15
CA THR A 36 -10.29 -12.31 6.00
C THR A 36 -9.88 -13.28 7.11
N ARG A 37 -10.82 -14.00 7.73
CA ARG A 37 -10.49 -14.99 8.77
C ARG A 37 -10.36 -16.37 8.14
N GLN A 38 -9.15 -16.91 8.11
CA GLN A 38 -8.87 -18.27 7.66
C GLN A 38 -8.02 -19.01 8.69
N ASP A 39 -8.27 -20.31 8.84
CA ASP A 39 -7.37 -21.21 9.55
C ASP A 39 -6.11 -21.50 8.73
N ASP A 40 -6.24 -21.57 7.40
CA ASP A 40 -5.13 -21.78 6.48
C ASP A 40 -5.28 -20.93 5.21
N LEU A 41 -4.33 -20.00 4.98
CA LEU A 41 -4.35 -19.13 3.81
C LEU A 41 -4.27 -19.87 2.48
N ARG A 42 -3.64 -21.06 2.43
CA ARG A 42 -3.44 -21.81 1.18
C ARG A 42 -4.76 -22.35 0.64
N ALA A 43 -5.79 -22.46 1.48
CA ALA A 43 -7.14 -22.79 1.06
C ALA A 43 -7.71 -21.79 0.03
N LEU A 44 -7.21 -20.55 0.00
CA LEU A 44 -7.65 -19.53 -0.95
C LEU A 44 -7.02 -19.70 -2.35
N ALA A 45 -5.89 -20.40 -2.46
CA ALA A 45 -5.12 -20.53 -3.70
C ALA A 45 -5.88 -21.08 -4.92
N PRO A 46 -6.69 -22.16 -4.81
CA PRO A 46 -7.42 -22.67 -5.98
C PRO A 46 -8.40 -21.64 -6.55
N TYR A 47 -9.08 -20.89 -5.68
CA TYR A 47 -10.01 -19.86 -6.13
C TYR A 47 -9.28 -18.65 -6.72
N ILE A 48 -8.18 -18.22 -6.10
CA ILE A 48 -7.33 -17.14 -6.62
C ILE A 48 -6.81 -17.49 -8.02
N ARG A 49 -6.40 -18.75 -8.25
CA ARG A 49 -5.99 -19.24 -9.57
C ARG A 49 -7.13 -19.13 -10.58
N GLY A 50 -8.36 -19.48 -10.18
CA GLY A 50 -9.55 -19.33 -11.03
C GLY A 50 -9.83 -17.87 -11.42
N LEU A 51 -9.64 -16.92 -10.50
CA LEU A 51 -9.84 -15.49 -10.76
C LEU A 51 -8.78 -14.87 -11.68
N MET A 52 -7.52 -15.29 -11.55
CA MET A 52 -6.43 -14.76 -12.39
C MET A 52 -6.46 -15.35 -13.81
N GLY A 53 -6.88 -16.61 -13.94
CA GLY A 53 -6.92 -17.33 -15.21
C GLY A 53 -5.55 -17.77 -15.69
N GLU A 54 -5.47 -18.14 -16.97
CA GLU A 54 -4.24 -18.58 -17.62
C GLU A 54 -3.24 -17.42 -17.79
N GLY A 55 -1.94 -17.74 -17.83
CA GLY A 55 -0.86 -16.76 -17.90
C GLY A 55 -0.36 -16.26 -16.54
N TYR A 56 -0.87 -16.82 -15.44
CA TYR A 56 -0.44 -16.50 -14.07
C TYR A 56 -0.11 -17.75 -13.29
N GLN A 57 0.96 -17.69 -12.50
CA GLN A 57 1.31 -18.74 -11.55
C GLN A 57 0.92 -18.31 -10.14
N VAL A 58 0.12 -19.16 -9.48
CA VAL A 58 -0.22 -19.04 -8.07
C VAL A 58 0.62 -20.07 -7.31
N VAL A 59 1.57 -19.59 -6.51
CA VAL A 59 2.51 -20.42 -5.76
C VAL A 59 2.13 -20.38 -4.28
N CYS A 60 1.92 -21.54 -3.68
CA CYS A 60 1.68 -21.65 -2.24
C CYS A 60 3.00 -21.86 -1.50
N GLY A 61 3.37 -20.91 -0.65
CA GLY A 61 4.41 -21.10 0.36
C GLY A 61 3.84 -21.75 1.63
N SER A 62 4.63 -21.76 2.71
CA SER A 62 4.21 -22.36 3.99
C SER A 62 3.03 -21.62 4.64
N SER A 63 3.01 -20.29 4.57
CA SER A 63 1.98 -19.45 5.21
C SER A 63 1.53 -18.27 4.33
N HIS A 64 1.85 -18.31 3.04
CA HIS A 64 1.65 -17.21 2.11
C HIS A 64 1.35 -17.74 0.71
N ILE A 65 0.67 -16.95 -0.11
CA ILE A 65 0.45 -17.25 -1.53
C ILE A 65 1.10 -16.15 -2.35
N TRP A 66 1.90 -16.51 -3.35
CA TRP A 66 2.48 -15.58 -4.30
C TRP A 66 1.79 -15.68 -5.65
N LEU A 67 1.55 -14.55 -6.28
CA LEU A 67 1.10 -14.42 -7.65
C LEU A 67 2.25 -13.88 -8.47
N LYS A 68 2.51 -14.48 -9.62
CA LYS A 68 3.47 -13.98 -10.62
C LYS A 68 2.94 -14.20 -12.02
N ARG A 69 3.42 -13.41 -12.98
CA ARG A 69 3.12 -13.61 -14.40
C ARG A 69 3.88 -14.83 -14.91
N GLU A 70 3.31 -15.54 -15.86
CA GLU A 70 4.02 -16.64 -16.50
C GLU A 70 5.22 -16.11 -17.28
N GLY A 71 6.37 -16.79 -17.14
CA GLY A 71 7.61 -16.35 -17.77
C GLY A 71 8.36 -15.22 -17.05
N THR A 72 7.83 -14.65 -15.95
CA THR A 72 8.57 -13.69 -15.12
C THR A 72 8.91 -14.25 -13.74
N PRO A 73 10.11 -13.94 -13.20
CA PRO A 73 10.47 -14.31 -11.83
C PRO A 73 9.85 -13.39 -10.78
N GLU A 74 9.33 -12.24 -11.20
CA GLU A 74 8.88 -11.16 -10.33
C GLU A 74 7.50 -11.43 -9.72
N ARG A 75 7.35 -11.08 -8.44
CA ARG A 75 6.08 -11.25 -7.71
C ARG A 75 5.14 -10.10 -8.00
N LEU A 76 4.01 -10.41 -8.62
CA LEU A 76 2.95 -9.46 -8.90
C LEU A 76 2.22 -9.06 -7.61
N ALA A 77 1.83 -10.05 -6.82
CA ALA A 77 1.10 -9.85 -5.58
C ALA A 77 1.34 -10.99 -4.58
N ILE A 78 1.05 -10.72 -3.30
CA ILE A 78 1.20 -11.67 -2.21
C ILE A 78 -0.05 -11.65 -1.32
N VAL A 79 -0.57 -12.83 -1.00
CA VAL A 79 -1.57 -13.01 0.06
C VAL A 79 -0.86 -13.50 1.32
N ALA A 80 -1.05 -12.77 2.41
CA ALA A 80 -0.33 -12.95 3.64
C ALA A 80 -1.23 -12.80 4.87
N ASN A 81 -0.74 -13.26 6.01
CA ASN A 81 -1.35 -12.93 7.29
C ASN A 81 -0.92 -11.51 7.70
N ARG A 82 -1.89 -10.61 7.84
CA ARG A 82 -1.70 -9.22 8.25
C ARG A 82 -1.07 -9.09 9.64
N LEU A 83 -1.33 -10.03 10.53
CA LEU A 83 -0.84 -9.99 11.91
C LEU A 83 0.67 -10.25 12.04
N ASN A 84 1.26 -10.99 11.08
CA ASN A 84 2.68 -11.40 11.14
C ASN A 84 3.52 -10.86 9.98
N THR A 85 2.91 -10.23 8.97
CA THR A 85 3.61 -9.80 7.77
C THR A 85 3.07 -8.46 7.28
N ALA A 86 3.97 -7.50 7.07
CA ALA A 86 3.67 -6.15 6.60
C ALA A 86 4.25 -5.94 5.18
N TYR A 87 3.73 -6.66 4.20
CA TYR A 87 3.87 -6.31 2.78
C TYR A 87 3.02 -5.08 2.45
N ARG A 88 3.60 -4.15 1.70
CA ARG A 88 2.96 -2.92 1.25
C ARG A 88 2.35 -3.09 -0.13
N ASP A 89 1.26 -2.40 -0.37
CA ASP A 89 0.66 -2.32 -1.70
C ASP A 89 1.36 -1.25 -2.55
N TRP A 90 1.49 -1.45 -3.87
CA TRP A 90 2.16 -0.53 -4.78
C TRP A 90 1.46 0.84 -4.84
N TYR A 91 0.15 0.88 -4.57
CA TYR A 91 -0.62 2.12 -4.57
C TYR A 91 -0.61 2.82 -3.20
N GLU A 92 -0.07 2.20 -2.13
CA GLU A 92 0.03 2.91 -0.86
C GLU A 92 1.00 4.08 -1.01
N PRO A 93 0.60 5.31 -0.64
CA PRO A 93 1.50 6.45 -0.69
C PRO A 93 2.73 6.11 0.16
N ILE A 94 3.91 6.26 -0.44
CA ILE A 94 5.16 6.27 0.31
C ILE A 94 5.06 7.49 1.22
N ILE A 95 4.58 7.31 2.44
CA ILE A 95 4.81 8.30 3.49
C ILE A 95 6.30 8.14 3.77
N PRO A 96 7.17 9.09 3.38
CA PRO A 96 8.54 9.02 3.80
C PRO A 96 8.51 9.08 5.33
N THR A 97 8.87 7.97 5.98
CA THR A 97 9.37 8.01 7.35
C THR A 97 10.76 8.63 7.32
N GLY A 98 10.82 9.89 6.87
CA GLY A 98 11.93 10.77 7.16
C GLY A 98 11.82 11.19 8.63
N PRO A 99 12.95 11.50 9.29
CA PRO A 99 12.89 12.11 10.60
C PRO A 99 11.99 13.35 10.49
N ARG A 100 11.07 13.48 11.46
CA ARG A 100 10.24 14.68 11.69
C ARG A 100 11.06 15.91 11.26
N PRO A 101 10.57 16.76 10.33
CA PRO A 101 11.19 18.06 10.17
C PRO A 101 11.05 18.73 11.54
N SER A 102 12.18 18.81 12.25
CA SER A 102 12.29 19.68 13.41
C SER A 102 11.94 21.04 12.86
N ILE A 103 10.81 21.60 13.31
CA ILE A 103 10.44 22.97 13.00
C ILE A 103 11.58 23.83 13.54
N ARG A 104 12.53 24.13 12.66
CA ARG A 104 13.52 25.16 12.86
C ARG A 104 12.80 26.43 12.47
N THR A 105 12.32 27.14 13.48
CA THR A 105 11.85 28.52 13.37
C THR A 105 13.06 29.38 12.97
N GLU A 106 13.39 29.37 11.69
CA GLU A 106 14.11 30.44 11.00
C GLU A 106 13.00 31.13 10.21
N ASP A 107 12.28 32.08 10.82
CA ASP A 107 12.66 33.50 10.76
C ASP A 107 13.22 33.85 9.39
N SER A 108 12.32 34.12 8.43
CA SER A 108 12.50 35.06 7.32
C SER A 108 11.29 34.99 6.38
N LEU A 109 10.20 35.65 6.77
CA LEU A 109 9.22 36.16 5.80
C LEU A 109 9.70 37.55 5.38
N PRO A 110 10.00 37.82 4.10
CA PRO A 110 10.18 39.19 3.63
C PRO A 110 8.80 39.86 3.58
N ILE A 111 8.56 40.82 4.46
CA ILE A 111 7.41 41.72 4.42
C ILE A 111 7.65 42.72 3.27
N PRO A 112 6.79 42.79 2.23
CA PRO A 112 6.87 43.85 1.25
C PRO A 112 5.87 44.95 1.64
N ASP A 113 6.29 45.89 2.49
CA ASP A 113 5.72 47.23 2.49
C ASP A 113 6.70 48.20 3.14
N GLN A 114 7.58 48.76 2.32
CA GLN A 114 8.46 49.84 2.71
C GLN A 114 7.92 51.12 2.06
N VAL A 115 7.04 51.83 2.77
CA VAL A 115 6.82 53.27 2.56
C VAL A 115 7.67 54.03 3.59
N PRO A 116 8.63 54.87 3.16
CA PRO A 116 9.47 55.65 4.07
C PRO A 116 8.86 57.03 4.28
N LEU A 117 8.97 57.58 5.50
CA LEU A 117 9.48 58.94 5.81
C LEU A 117 8.88 59.51 7.11
N GLY A 118 9.77 59.77 8.07
CA GLY A 118 9.72 60.95 8.94
C GLY A 118 9.05 60.78 10.32
N PRO A 119 9.80 60.98 11.42
CA PRO A 119 9.19 61.44 12.67
C PRO A 119 9.07 62.97 12.62
N SER A 120 7.93 63.57 12.97
CA SER A 120 7.84 64.79 13.79
C SER A 120 6.45 65.44 13.79
N SER A 121 5.96 65.61 15.03
CA SER A 121 5.22 66.74 15.57
C SER A 121 3.68 66.85 15.46
N PRO A 122 2.99 67.18 16.57
CA PRO A 122 1.56 67.44 16.66
C PRO A 122 1.21 68.94 16.60
N SER A 123 0.00 69.29 16.16
CA SER A 123 -0.79 70.53 16.40
C SER A 123 -1.98 70.53 15.41
N GLN A 124 -3.22 70.90 15.70
CA GLN A 124 -3.86 71.62 16.81
C GLN A 124 -5.18 70.93 17.18
#